data_AF-A0A1I7TUP7-F1
#
_entry.id   AF-A0A1I7TUP7-F1
#
_cell.length_a   1.000
_cell.length_b   1.000
_cell.length_c   1.000
_cell.angle_alpha   90.00
_cell.angle_beta   90.00
_cell.angle_gamma   90.00
#
_symmetry.space_group_name_H-M   'P 1'
#
loop_
_entity.id
_entity.type
_entity.pdbx_description
1 polymer ?
#
loop_
_entity_poly.entity_id
_entity_poly.type
_entity_poly.pdbx_seq_one_letter_code
_entity_poly.pdbx_strand_id
1 'polypeptide(L)'
;MKSVKWTMLNLHVCSSIVDFSLSVIVQPYYLGSTWAWLPLGIGVPLGIPYTVLISVTGTAFLITGVAVIALFENQFYLLFAENTWWRYGRILFLGVNYLVSILYIADVLMAIPDQAIARAYIFRVHPEFRLFDSPENPIQVAVAHDDSSMGTRQMLMTMMILCEGLGFPIILSFKMNNIGRTSNLTQNTVKLKKRQTFFN
;
A
#
# COMPACT_ATOMS: atom_id res chain seq x y z
N MET A 1 -0.62 -23.22 11.12
CA MET A 1 0.46 -22.32 11.57
C MET A 1 1.59 -22.06 10.54
N LYS A 2 1.89 -22.96 9.59
CA LYS A 2 2.94 -22.70 8.57
C LYS A 2 2.59 -21.57 7.58
N SER A 3 1.31 -21.42 7.21
CA SER A 3 0.86 -20.41 6.23
C SER A 3 1.04 -18.95 6.69
N VAL A 4 0.82 -18.64 7.98
CA VAL A 4 0.96 -17.27 8.51
C VAL A 4 2.40 -16.76 8.45
N LYS A 5 3.38 -17.65 8.65
CA LYS A 5 4.81 -17.30 8.59
C LYS A 5 5.21 -16.81 7.20
N TRP A 6 4.67 -17.44 6.15
CA TRP A 6 4.93 -17.03 4.77
C TRP A 6 4.32 -15.69 4.44
N THR A 7 3.09 -15.40 4.89
CA THR A 7 2.47 -14.09 4.66
C THR A 7 3.19 -12.97 5.42
N MET A 8 3.66 -13.24 6.64
CA MET A 8 4.48 -12.28 7.41
C MET A 8 5.85 -12.05 6.76
N LEU A 9 6.53 -13.12 6.33
CA LEU A 9 7.80 -13.01 5.63
C LEU A 9 7.66 -12.22 4.33
N ASN A 10 6.61 -12.50 3.55
CA ASN A 10 6.31 -11.77 2.32
C ASN A 10 6.15 -10.27 2.59
N LEU A 11 5.34 -9.90 3.58
CA LEU A 11 5.18 -8.50 3.96
C LEU A 11 6.52 -7.86 4.37
N HIS A 12 7.30 -8.54 5.21
CA HIS A 12 8.57 -8.01 5.69
C HIS A 12 9.57 -7.77 4.55
N VAL A 13 9.71 -8.74 3.63
CA VAL A 13 10.58 -8.61 2.47
C VAL A 13 10.12 -7.45 1.57
N CYS A 14 8.81 -7.38 1.28
CA CYS A 14 8.26 -6.31 0.45
C CYS A 14 8.46 -4.93 1.10
N SER A 15 8.17 -4.79 2.40
CA SER A 15 8.38 -3.53 3.13
C SER A 15 9.85 -3.13 3.15
N SER A 16 10.76 -4.07 3.40
CA SER A 16 12.20 -3.78 3.39
C SER A 16 12.70 -3.33 2.01
N ILE A 17 12.16 -3.91 0.92
CA ILE A 17 12.48 -3.48 -0.44
C ILE A 17 12.00 -2.05 -0.68
N VAL A 18 10.78 -1.72 -0.25
CA VAL A 18 10.24 -0.36 -0.37
C VAL A 18 11.06 0.64 0.44
N ASP A 19 11.36 0.33 1.70
CA ASP A 19 12.14 1.19 2.58
C ASP A 19 13.52 1.46 2.00
N PHE A 20 14.18 0.42 1.48
CA PHE A 20 15.48 0.56 0.82
C PHE A 20 15.39 1.38 -0.47
N SER A 21 14.36 1.13 -1.29
CA SER A 21 14.16 1.85 -2.56
C SER A 21 13.89 3.33 -2.33
N LEU A 22 13.04 3.67 -1.35
CA LEU A 22 12.71 5.05 -1.01
C LEU A 22 13.84 5.76 -0.28
N SER A 23 14.59 5.08 0.58
CA SER A 23 15.63 5.73 1.40
C SER A 23 16.96 5.86 0.70
N VAL A 24 17.35 4.88 -0.14
CA VAL A 24 18.69 4.80 -0.74
C VAL A 24 18.65 5.03 -2.24
N ILE A 25 17.74 4.36 -2.95
CA ILE A 25 17.75 4.36 -4.43
C ILE A 25 17.19 5.66 -4.98
N VAL A 26 15.98 6.02 -4.56
CA VAL A 26 15.22 7.14 -5.13
C VAL A 26 15.36 8.39 -4.29
N GLN A 27 15.22 8.28 -2.96
CA GLN A 27 15.18 9.39 -2.01
C GLN A 27 14.39 10.59 -2.55
N PRO A 28 13.07 10.41 -2.80
CA PRO A 28 12.27 11.43 -3.46
C PRO A 28 12.01 12.60 -2.51
N TYR A 29 12.40 13.81 -2.92
CA TYR A 29 12.01 15.05 -2.27
C TYR A 29 10.88 15.71 -3.05
N TYR A 30 9.67 15.71 -2.48
CA TYR A 30 8.48 16.27 -3.14
C TYR A 30 8.45 17.80 -3.05
N LEU A 31 8.18 18.45 -4.18
CA LEU A 31 8.18 19.91 -4.30
C LEU A 31 6.75 20.46 -4.22
N GLY A 32 6.34 20.84 -3.01
CA GLY A 32 5.04 21.47 -2.76
C GLY A 32 3.82 20.62 -3.17
N SER A 33 2.70 21.26 -3.47
CA SER A 33 1.47 20.59 -3.95
C SER A 33 1.51 20.20 -5.44
N THR A 34 2.69 20.26 -6.06
CA THR A 34 2.87 19.88 -7.47
C THR A 34 3.30 18.42 -7.55
N TRP A 35 2.91 17.71 -8.60
CA TRP A 35 3.40 16.35 -8.89
C TRP A 35 4.88 16.33 -9.35
N ALA A 36 5.67 17.31 -8.90
CA ALA A 36 7.10 17.41 -9.13
C ALA A 36 7.88 16.92 -7.92
N TRP A 37 9.00 16.29 -8.19
CA TRP A 37 9.87 15.73 -7.16
C TRP A 37 11.31 15.71 -7.65
N LEU A 38 12.23 15.67 -6.69
CA LEU A 38 13.66 15.62 -6.91
C LEU A 38 14.19 14.26 -6.44
N PRO A 39 14.69 13.40 -7.35
CA PRO A 39 15.39 12.19 -6.94
C PRO A 39 16.76 12.57 -6.38
N LEU A 40 17.02 12.27 -5.12
CA LEU A 40 18.32 12.54 -4.46
C LEU A 40 19.12 11.27 -4.15
N GLY A 41 18.55 10.10 -4.44
CA GLY A 41 19.16 8.81 -4.11
C GLY A 41 20.25 8.40 -5.09
N ILE A 42 20.90 7.28 -4.80
CA ILE A 42 22.03 6.75 -5.58
C ILE A 42 21.63 6.35 -7.02
N GLY A 43 20.34 6.23 -7.33
CA GLY A 43 19.87 5.94 -8.68
C GLY A 43 20.25 7.01 -9.71
N VAL A 44 20.35 8.28 -9.28
CA VAL A 44 20.71 9.40 -10.15
C VAL A 44 22.18 9.38 -10.57
N PRO A 45 23.17 9.32 -9.66
CA PRO A 45 24.58 9.24 -10.05
C PRO A 45 24.93 7.95 -10.81
N LEU A 46 24.14 6.89 -10.67
CA LEU A 46 24.26 5.66 -11.46
C LEU A 46 23.69 5.78 -12.89
N GLY A 47 23.07 6.91 -13.23
CA GLY A 47 22.49 7.15 -14.55
C GLY A 47 21.23 6.33 -14.84
N ILE A 48 20.53 5.85 -13.81
CA ILE A 48 19.30 5.07 -13.99
C ILE A 48 18.19 5.99 -14.52
N PRO A 49 17.52 5.63 -15.63
CA PRO A 49 16.42 6.44 -16.16
C PRO A 49 15.31 6.63 -15.12
N TYR A 50 14.75 7.84 -15.07
CA TYR A 50 13.70 8.18 -14.09
C TYR A 50 12.45 7.29 -14.22
N THR A 51 12.11 6.86 -15.43
CA THR A 51 11.00 5.93 -15.71
C THR A 51 11.22 4.58 -15.02
N VAL A 52 12.47 4.11 -14.95
CA VAL A 52 12.85 2.88 -14.25
C VAL A 52 12.74 3.06 -12.75
N LEU A 53 13.21 4.19 -12.22
CA LEU A 53 13.10 4.49 -10.78
C LEU A 53 11.64 4.53 -10.32
N ILE A 54 10.76 5.18 -11.08
CA ILE A 54 9.32 5.27 -10.78
C ILE A 54 8.66 3.89 -10.89
N SER A 55 8.94 3.13 -11.96
CA SER A 55 8.32 1.81 -12.17
C SER A 55 8.69 0.82 -11.07
N VAL A 56 9.98 0.69 -10.75
CA VAL A 56 10.46 -0.25 -9.72
C VAL A 56 9.91 0.12 -8.34
N THR A 57 10.03 1.39 -7.95
CA THR A 57 9.62 1.86 -6.62
C THR A 57 8.10 1.86 -6.46
N GLY A 58 7.37 2.31 -7.49
CA GLY A 58 5.91 2.28 -7.49
C GLY A 58 5.37 0.86 -7.42
N THR A 59 5.94 -0.07 -8.19
CA THR A 59 5.53 -1.48 -8.16
C THR A 59 5.79 -2.11 -6.80
N ALA A 60 6.98 -1.87 -6.22
CA ALA A 60 7.30 -2.36 -4.88
C ALA A 60 6.32 -1.83 -3.81
N PHE A 61 5.94 -0.55 -3.91
CA PHE A 61 4.99 0.08 -3.00
C PHE A 61 3.61 -0.58 -3.06
N LEU A 62 3.07 -0.77 -4.27
CA LEU A 62 1.75 -1.41 -4.45
C LEU A 62 1.76 -2.88 -4.02
N ILE A 63 2.81 -3.63 -4.38
CA ILE A 63 2.97 -5.03 -3.95
C ILE A 63 2.99 -5.12 -2.43
N THR A 64 3.63 -4.17 -1.75
CA THR A 64 3.64 -4.10 -0.29
C THR A 64 2.23 -3.84 0.27
N GLY A 65 1.47 -2.94 -0.35
CA GLY A 65 0.05 -2.73 -0.01
C GLY A 65 -0.77 -4.02 -0.12
N VAL A 66 -0.63 -4.76 -1.22
CA VAL A 66 -1.29 -6.06 -1.40
C VAL A 66 -0.80 -7.09 -0.36
N ALA A 67 0.48 -7.07 0.01
CA ALA A 67 1.02 -7.94 1.04
C ALA A 67 0.42 -7.65 2.43
N VAL A 68 0.15 -6.38 2.77
CA VAL A 68 -0.57 -6.00 4.00
C VAL A 68 -1.99 -6.54 3.98
N ILE A 69 -2.72 -6.33 2.88
CA ILE A 69 -4.08 -6.85 2.70
C ILE A 69 -4.10 -8.38 2.84
N ALA A 70 -3.16 -9.07 2.17
CA ALA A 70 -3.02 -10.52 2.24
C ALA A 70 -2.72 -11.02 3.67
N LEU A 71 -1.94 -10.27 4.46
CA LEU A 71 -1.66 -10.63 5.86
C LEU A 71 -2.94 -10.62 6.70
N PHE A 72 -3.70 -9.53 6.65
CA PHE A 72 -4.93 -9.41 7.44
C PHE A 72 -6.06 -10.32 6.92
N GLU A 73 -6.18 -10.48 5.61
CA GLU A 73 -7.08 -11.45 5.00
C GLU A 73 -6.72 -12.88 5.45
N ASN A 74 -5.44 -13.25 5.49
CA ASN A 74 -5.03 -14.58 5.92
C ASN A 74 -5.35 -14.85 7.40
N GLN A 75 -5.21 -13.83 8.26
CA GLN A 75 -5.63 -13.92 9.66
C GLN A 75 -7.15 -14.08 9.79
N PHE A 76 -7.92 -13.31 9.02
CA PHE A 76 -9.38 -13.43 8.97
C PHE A 76 -9.81 -14.83 8.49
N TYR A 77 -9.18 -15.33 7.43
CA TYR A 77 -9.46 -16.65 6.85
C TYR A 77 -9.27 -17.76 7.88
N LEU A 78 -8.12 -17.80 8.55
CA LEU A 78 -7.80 -18.84 9.53
C LEU A 78 -8.70 -18.82 10.77
N LEU A 79 -9.14 -17.64 11.20
CA LEU A 79 -9.96 -17.52 12.41
C LEU A 79 -11.46 -17.72 12.14
N PHE A 80 -11.95 -17.34 10.96
CA PHE A 80 -13.39 -17.19 10.74
C PHE A 80 -13.93 -17.77 9.43
N ALA A 81 -13.09 -18.02 8.42
CA ALA A 81 -13.56 -18.30 7.07
C ALA A 81 -13.00 -19.59 6.44
N GLU A 82 -12.20 -20.38 7.18
CA GLU A 82 -11.54 -21.59 6.67
C GLU A 82 -12.50 -22.61 6.05
N ASN A 83 -13.69 -22.78 6.64
CA ASN A 83 -14.72 -23.72 6.18
C ASN A 83 -15.81 -23.08 5.32
N THR A 84 -15.57 -21.90 4.76
CA THR A 84 -16.56 -21.15 3.97
C THR A 84 -16.15 -21.09 2.49
N TRP A 85 -17.06 -20.58 1.63
CA TRP A 85 -16.78 -20.34 0.21
C TRP A 85 -15.56 -19.40 -0.02
N TRP A 86 -15.18 -18.61 0.98
CA TRP A 86 -14.06 -17.67 0.93
C TRP A 86 -12.71 -18.34 0.64
N ARG A 87 -12.60 -19.67 0.86
CA ARG A 87 -11.42 -20.46 0.47
C ARG A 87 -11.07 -20.35 -1.02
N TYR A 88 -12.08 -20.27 -1.88
CA TYR A 88 -11.88 -20.09 -3.33
C TYR A 88 -11.89 -18.60 -3.70
N GLY A 89 -12.76 -17.81 -3.07
CA GLY A 89 -12.88 -16.37 -3.31
C GLY A 89 -11.59 -15.59 -3.06
N ARG A 90 -10.80 -15.98 -2.05
CA ARG A 90 -9.57 -15.27 -1.69
C ARG A 90 -8.49 -15.28 -2.78
N ILE A 91 -8.42 -16.35 -3.57
CA ILE A 91 -7.43 -16.47 -4.66
C ILE A 91 -7.76 -15.44 -5.74
N LEU A 92 -9.05 -15.35 -6.10
CA LEU A 92 -9.53 -14.34 -7.05
C LEU A 92 -9.37 -12.93 -6.50
N PHE A 93 -9.72 -12.70 -5.24
CA PHE A 93 -9.60 -11.41 -4.57
C PHE A 93 -8.16 -10.87 -4.55
N LEU A 94 -7.19 -11.70 -4.13
CA LEU A 94 -5.79 -11.32 -4.14
C LEU A 94 -5.24 -11.18 -5.57
N GLY A 95 -5.65 -12.07 -6.50
CA GLY A 95 -5.28 -11.99 -7.91
C GLY A 95 -5.73 -10.69 -8.58
N VAL A 96 -6.96 -10.25 -8.31
CA VAL A 96 -7.48 -8.96 -8.79
C VAL A 96 -6.68 -7.79 -8.21
N ASN A 97 -6.35 -7.82 -6.92
CA ASN A 97 -5.54 -6.79 -6.28
C ASN A 97 -4.14 -6.64 -6.93
N TYR A 98 -3.47 -7.76 -7.22
CA TYR A 98 -2.20 -7.73 -7.96
C TYR A 98 -2.38 -7.22 -9.39
N LEU A 99 -3.44 -7.65 -10.10
CA LEU A 99 -3.71 -7.20 -11.46
C LEU A 99 -3.97 -5.69 -11.51
N VAL A 100 -4.81 -5.18 -10.61
CA VAL A 100 -5.11 -3.75 -10.47
C VAL A 100 -3.82 -2.96 -10.19
N SER A 101 -2.95 -3.47 -9.35
CA SER A 101 -1.64 -2.85 -9.06
C SER A 101 -0.77 -2.74 -10.31
N ILE A 102 -0.69 -3.80 -11.13
CA ILE A 102 0.08 -3.81 -12.38
C ILE A 102 -0.51 -2.84 -13.40
N LEU A 103 -1.83 -2.86 -13.57
CA LEU A 103 -2.54 -1.97 -14.49
C LEU A 103 -2.35 -0.50 -14.09
N TYR A 104 -2.35 -0.20 -12.80
CA TYR A 104 -2.11 1.14 -12.30
C TYR A 104 -0.68 1.62 -12.62
N ILE A 105 0.34 0.79 -12.45
CA ILE A 105 1.71 1.17 -12.83
C ILE A 105 1.82 1.39 -14.34
N ALA A 106 1.19 0.54 -15.15
CA ALA A 106 1.13 0.74 -16.60
C ALA A 106 0.51 2.10 -16.96
N ASP A 107 -0.61 2.47 -16.32
CA ASP A 107 -1.26 3.77 -16.52
C ASP A 107 -0.34 4.95 -16.14
N VAL A 108 0.32 4.87 -14.98
CA VAL A 108 1.28 5.88 -14.53
C VAL A 108 2.41 6.06 -15.54
N LEU A 109 2.98 4.97 -16.05
CA LEU A 109 4.09 5.03 -17.02
C LEU A 109 3.66 5.65 -18.35
N MET A 110 2.42 5.43 -18.79
CA MET A 110 1.89 6.05 -20.02
C MET A 110 1.60 7.54 -19.87
N ALA A 111 1.31 8.00 -18.65
CA ALA A 111 0.97 9.39 -18.37
C ALA A 111 2.17 10.27 -17.99
N ILE A 112 3.37 9.70 -17.92
CA ILE A 112 4.61 10.45 -17.75
C ILE A 112 4.81 11.40 -18.96
N PRO A 113 4.86 12.72 -18.74
CA PRO A 113 5.07 13.68 -19.82
C PRO A 113 6.53 13.76 -20.26
N ASP A 114 6.75 14.40 -21.41
CA ASP A 114 8.08 14.88 -21.78
C ASP A 114 8.60 15.84 -20.70
N GLN A 115 9.72 15.48 -20.08
CA GLN A 115 10.31 16.22 -18.96
C GLN A 115 10.76 17.63 -19.35
N ALA A 116 11.16 17.87 -20.61
CA ALA A 116 11.57 19.20 -21.04
C ALA A 116 10.38 20.17 -21.05
N ILE A 117 9.23 19.72 -21.57
CA ILE A 117 8.00 20.50 -21.63
C ILE A 117 7.42 20.68 -20.22
N ALA A 118 7.37 19.60 -19.44
CA ALA A 118 6.79 19.61 -18.10
C ALA A 118 7.58 20.52 -17.14
N ARG A 119 8.91 20.48 -17.18
CA ARG A 119 9.75 21.36 -16.37
C ARG A 119 9.64 22.82 -16.80
N ALA A 120 9.61 23.11 -18.09
CA ALA A 120 9.41 24.48 -18.59
C ALA A 120 8.09 25.07 -18.08
N TYR A 121 7.02 24.28 -18.07
CA TYR A 121 5.73 24.68 -17.51
C TYR A 121 5.83 24.93 -16.00
N ILE A 122 6.37 23.97 -15.24
CA ILE A 122 6.49 24.11 -13.78
C ILE A 122 7.35 25.30 -13.38
N PHE A 123 8.45 25.58 -14.08
CA PHE A 123 9.29 26.75 -13.84
C PHE A 123 8.68 28.08 -14.28
N ARG A 124 7.56 28.05 -15.00
CA ARG A 124 6.76 29.24 -15.30
C ARG A 124 5.75 29.51 -14.20
N VAL A 125 5.11 28.47 -13.67
CA VAL A 125 4.09 28.58 -12.60
C VAL A 125 4.74 28.78 -11.23
N HIS A 126 5.81 28.03 -10.97
CA HIS A 126 6.60 28.00 -9.73
C HIS A 126 8.06 28.34 -10.03
N PRO A 127 8.38 29.63 -10.27
CA PRO A 127 9.75 30.06 -10.56
C PRO A 127 10.72 29.75 -9.41
N GLU A 128 10.24 29.64 -8.18
CA GLU A 128 11.00 29.25 -7.00
C GLU A 128 11.66 27.86 -7.14
N PHE A 129 11.08 26.96 -7.93
CA PHE A 129 11.62 25.61 -8.09
C PHE A 129 12.92 25.58 -8.90
N ARG A 130 13.23 26.63 -9.66
CA ARG A 130 14.52 26.74 -10.38
C ARG A 130 15.73 26.74 -9.44
N LEU A 131 15.53 27.11 -8.17
CA LEU A 131 16.60 27.10 -7.16
C LEU A 131 17.02 25.68 -6.78
N PHE A 132 16.13 24.70 -6.91
CA PHE A 132 16.39 23.30 -6.58
C PHE A 132 16.80 22.47 -7.80
N ASP A 133 16.73 23.04 -8.99
CA ASP A 133 17.09 22.37 -10.23
C ASP A 133 18.60 22.44 -10.47
N SER A 134 19.22 21.29 -10.71
CA SER A 134 20.65 21.20 -11.01
C SER A 134 20.90 20.18 -12.12
N PRO A 135 22.00 20.27 -12.88
CA PRO A 135 22.35 19.25 -13.87
C PRO A 135 22.55 17.86 -13.27
N GLU A 136 23.04 17.82 -12.02
CA GLU A 136 23.26 16.57 -11.28
C GLU A 136 21.96 15.97 -10.74
N ASN A 137 21.02 16.81 -10.31
CA ASN A 137 19.71 16.41 -9.82
C ASN A 137 18.63 17.27 -10.49
N PRO A 138 18.17 16.88 -11.69
CA PRO A 138 17.11 17.62 -12.38
C PRO A 138 15.76 17.29 -11.77
N ILE A 139 14.91 18.32 -11.63
CA ILE A 139 13.53 18.14 -11.16
C ILE A 139 12.76 17.25 -12.14
N GLN A 140 12.06 16.26 -11.61
CA GLN A 140 11.24 15.33 -12.39
C GLN A 140 9.77 15.61 -12.14
N VAL A 141 8.97 15.59 -13.20
CA VAL A 141 7.52 15.80 -13.14
C VAL A 141 6.82 14.48 -13.44
N ALA A 142 6.03 13.98 -12.49
CA ALA A 142 5.37 12.70 -12.62
C ALA A 142 4.07 12.77 -13.44
N VAL A 143 3.38 13.91 -13.45
CA VAL A 143 2.06 14.07 -14.10
C VAL A 143 2.00 15.40 -14.85
N ALA A 144 1.48 15.37 -16.08
CA ALA A 144 1.18 16.57 -16.84
C ALA A 144 0.04 17.36 -16.16
N HIS A 145 0.16 18.69 -16.12
CA HIS A 145 -0.83 19.55 -15.46
C HIS A 145 -2.26 19.40 -15.99
N ASP A 146 -2.44 19.05 -17.26
CA ASP A 146 -3.78 18.89 -17.88
C ASP A 146 -4.46 17.55 -17.55
N ASP A 147 -3.77 16.59 -16.94
CA ASP A 147 -4.34 15.28 -16.61
C ASP A 147 -4.92 15.24 -15.18
N SER A 148 -6.00 16.00 -14.98
CA SER A 148 -6.83 15.93 -13.76
C SER A 148 -7.41 14.52 -13.51
N SER A 149 -7.52 13.70 -14.56
CA SER A 149 -7.99 12.32 -14.49
C SER A 149 -6.99 11.42 -13.77
N MET A 150 -5.69 11.59 -13.98
CA MET A 150 -4.63 10.82 -13.29
C MET A 150 -4.68 11.04 -11.77
N GLY A 151 -4.79 12.30 -11.32
CA GLY A 151 -4.90 12.61 -9.89
C GLY A 151 -6.11 11.96 -9.24
N THR A 152 -7.26 11.99 -9.94
CA THR A 152 -8.50 11.34 -9.49
C THR A 152 -8.36 9.82 -9.42
N ARG A 153 -7.78 9.19 -10.46
CA ARG A 153 -7.49 7.73 -10.49
C ARG A 153 -6.57 7.31 -9.33
N GLN A 154 -5.53 8.09 -9.04
CA GLN A 154 -4.60 7.82 -7.95
C GLN A 154 -5.29 7.95 -6.57
N MET A 155 -6.14 8.96 -6.39
CA MET A 155 -6.91 9.13 -5.16
C MET A 155 -7.89 7.98 -4.94
N LEU A 156 -8.57 7.52 -6.00
CA LEU A 156 -9.46 6.35 -5.94
C LEU A 156 -8.70 5.08 -5.58
N MET A 157 -7.54 4.81 -6.21
CA MET A 157 -6.70 3.66 -5.89
C MET A 157 -6.22 3.69 -4.43
N THR A 158 -5.77 4.85 -3.97
CA THR A 158 -5.33 5.03 -2.58
C THR A 158 -6.47 4.74 -1.61
N MET A 159 -7.68 5.25 -1.88
CA MET A 159 -8.86 4.97 -1.06
C MET A 159 -9.24 3.49 -1.08
N MET A 160 -9.15 2.81 -2.21
CA MET A 160 -9.41 1.37 -2.31
C MET A 160 -8.43 0.58 -1.43
N ILE A 161 -7.12 0.82 -1.55
CA ILE A 161 -6.09 0.14 -0.74
C ILE A 161 -6.29 0.42 0.75
N LEU A 162 -6.64 1.66 1.12
CA LEU A 162 -6.93 2.02 2.52
C LEU A 162 -8.18 1.31 3.05
N CYS A 163 -9.25 1.29 2.27
CA CYS A 163 -10.49 0.60 2.63
C CYS A 163 -10.26 -0.90 2.85
N GLU A 164 -9.53 -1.56 1.95
CA GLU A 164 -9.21 -2.99 2.08
C GLU A 164 -8.21 -3.25 3.21
N GLY A 165 -7.17 -2.42 3.30
CA GLY A 165 -6.12 -2.50 4.31
C GLY A 165 -6.63 -2.29 5.74
N LEU A 166 -7.67 -1.47 5.94
CA LEU A 166 -8.30 -1.24 7.24
C LEU A 166 -9.53 -2.12 7.47
N GLY A 167 -10.26 -2.50 6.41
CA GLY A 167 -11.49 -3.27 6.49
C GLY A 167 -11.31 -4.62 7.18
N PHE A 168 -10.30 -5.41 6.75
CA PHE A 168 -10.01 -6.69 7.39
C PHE A 168 -9.60 -6.56 8.87
N PRO A 169 -8.67 -5.68 9.26
CA PRO A 169 -8.35 -5.44 10.68
C PRO A 169 -9.57 -5.02 11.52
N ILE A 170 -10.44 -4.15 11.00
CA ILE A 170 -11.62 -3.67 11.72
C ILE A 170 -12.59 -4.84 11.96
N ILE A 171 -12.89 -5.63 10.93
CA ILE A 171 -13.76 -6.80 11.04
C ILE A 171 -13.17 -7.83 12.02
N LEU A 172 -11.87 -8.07 11.93
CA LEU A 172 -11.14 -8.98 12.81
C LEU A 172 -11.27 -8.54 14.28
N SER A 173 -11.00 -7.25 14.54
CA SER A 173 -11.05 -6.65 15.88
C SER A 173 -12.46 -6.72 16.47
N PHE A 174 -13.48 -6.44 15.65
CA PHE A 174 -14.87 -6.53 16.08
C PHE A 174 -15.28 -7.97 16.42
N LYS A 175 -14.93 -8.95 15.58
CA LYS A 175 -15.22 -10.37 15.83
C LYS A 175 -14.49 -10.89 17.07
N MET A 176 -13.21 -10.55 17.23
CA MET A 176 -12.43 -10.93 18.40
C MET A 176 -13.03 -10.38 19.70
N ASN A 177 -13.43 -9.10 19.71
CA ASN A 177 -14.08 -8.49 20.87
C ASN A 177 -15.42 -9.17 21.22
N ASN A 178 -16.20 -9.54 20.21
CA ASN A 178 -17.45 -10.27 20.44
C ASN A 178 -17.22 -11.68 21.02
N ILE A 179 -16.21 -12.40 20.54
CA ILE A 179 -15.83 -13.71 21.10
C ILE A 179 -15.29 -13.59 22.53
N GLY A 180 -14.47 -12.57 22.80
CA GLY A 180 -14.00 -12.29 24.16
C GLY A 180 -15.16 -12.05 25.12
N ARG A 181 -16.18 -11.30 24.69
CA ARG A 181 -17.41 -11.06 25.46
C ARG A 181 -18.23 -12.33 25.68
N THR A 182 -18.47 -13.13 24.64
CA THR A 182 -19.27 -14.36 24.78
C THR A 182 -18.55 -15.41 25.64
N SER A 183 -17.24 -15.57 25.48
CA SER A 183 -16.43 -16.46 26.33
C SER A 183 -16.50 -16.08 27.81
N ASN A 184 -16.36 -14.79 28.12
CA ASN A 184 -16.50 -14.28 29.50
C ASN A 184 -17.90 -14.54 30.06
N LEU A 185 -18.95 -14.35 29.26
CA LEU A 185 -20.33 -14.67 29.65
C LEU A 185 -20.50 -16.16 29.93
N THR A 186 -20.00 -17.05 29.05
CA THR A 186 -20.07 -18.50 29.24
C THR A 186 -19.32 -18.96 30.49
N GLN A 187 -18.13 -18.42 30.77
CA GLN A 187 -17.38 -18.72 32.00
C GLN A 187 -18.16 -18.31 33.25
N ASN A 188 -18.83 -17.15 33.22
CA ASN A 188 -19.66 -16.69 34.33
C ASN A 188 -20.90 -17.59 34.51
N THR A 189 -21.53 -18.05 33.43
CA THR A 189 -22.65 -19.01 33.51
C THR A 189 -22.21 -20.36 34.09
N VAL A 190 -21.04 -20.86 33.73
CA VAL A 190 -20.48 -22.11 34.29
C VAL A 190 -20.16 -21.96 35.79
N LYS A 191 -19.59 -20.82 36.21
CA LYS A 191 -19.33 -20.53 37.63
C LYS A 191 -20.62 -20.42 38.45
N LEU A 192 -21.67 -19.79 37.91
CA LEU A 192 -22.97 -19.68 38.56
C LEU A 192 -23.64 -21.05 38.75
N LYS A 193 -23.61 -21.92 37.72
CA LYS A 193 -24.12 -23.29 37.81
C LYS A 193 -23.38 -24.11 38.88
N LYS A 194 -22.04 -24.01 38.92
CA LYS A 194 -21.22 -24.68 39.95
C LYS A 194 -21.55 -24.20 41.38
N ARG A 195 -21.82 -22.91 41.57
CA ARG A 195 -22.24 -22.36 42.87
C ARG A 195 -23.61 -22.91 43.28
N GLN A 196 -24.58 -22.94 42.38
CA GLN A 196 -25.92 -23.47 42.69
C GLN A 196 -25.91 -24.95 43.05
N THR A 197 -25.08 -25.78 42.40
CA THR A 197 -24.89 -27.19 42.78
C THR A 197 -24.14 -27.40 44.10
N PHE A 198 -23.49 -26.37 44.66
CA PHE A 198 -22.78 -26.48 45.95
C PHE A 198 -23.67 -26.12 47.14
N PHE A 199 -24.82 -25.47 46.88
CA PHE A 199 -25.81 -25.07 47.90
C PHE A 199 -27.03 -26.01 47.96
N ASN A 200 -27.05 -27.07 47.15
CA ASN A 200 -27.99 -28.20 47.24
C ASN A 200 -27.23 -29.44 47.68
#